data_AF-A0A961D936-F1
#
_entry.id   AF-A0A961D936-F1
#
_cell.length_a   1.000
_cell.length_b   1.000
_cell.length_c   1.000
_cell.angle_alpha   90.00
_cell.angle_beta   90.00
_cell.angle_gamma   90.00
#
_symmetry.space_group_name_H-M   'P 1'
#
loop_
_entity.id
_entity.type
_entity.pdbx_description
1 polymer ?
#
loop_
_entity_poly.entity_id
_entity_poly.type
_entity_poly.pdbx_seq_one_letter_code
_entity_poly.pdbx_strand_id
1 'polypeptide(L)'
;MLDPFVTLEEAGFSLRRSAGVDRLAGWSPELIAGLDWTRVSELARAIAAEAGCELAGSHITPDGAVHFGMIEQPKSAKARRAMVKIAPWNEWGATPETVQRFAQEVRTARDTRGILIAPAGFSPAALRTAQELRIEAVDATALDAAVRTLPGDKSDFLFVVTTAGDFSTPSCPVCMKKLRRVEQETLALPSRTIDMSGLIADFIVCDRLEVAAGCEVTFLQEVRARSITVSGQASGDFVCEGPVTLEAGGTLEGTVAARSLVVRDGGELLGQFRILEGELGSFVKPSVRWHWRCAGADGRRECAGVIFEPHQ
;
A
#
# COMPACT_ATOMS: atom_id res chain seq x y z
N MET A 1 42.81 -19.17 -10.33
CA MET A 1 41.35 -19.02 -10.30
C MET A 1 41.08 -18.15 -9.09
N LEU A 2 40.90 -16.85 -9.33
CA LEU A 2 40.77 -15.86 -8.24
C LEU A 2 39.37 -15.99 -7.65
N ASP A 3 39.31 -16.00 -6.33
CA ASP A 3 38.08 -16.08 -5.55
C ASP A 3 37.25 -14.79 -5.76
N PRO A 4 36.02 -14.87 -6.30
CA PRO A 4 35.18 -13.70 -6.57
C PRO A 4 34.78 -12.93 -5.29
N PHE A 5 34.93 -13.53 -4.11
CA PHE A 5 34.68 -12.85 -2.83
C PHE A 5 35.78 -11.84 -2.46
N VAL A 6 37.03 -12.06 -2.90
CA VAL A 6 38.15 -11.13 -2.63
C VAL A 6 38.01 -9.84 -3.44
N THR A 7 37.50 -9.93 -4.67
CA THR A 7 37.31 -8.77 -5.55
C THR A 7 36.22 -7.79 -5.10
N LEU A 8 35.28 -8.20 -4.24
CA LEU A 8 34.21 -7.34 -3.74
C LEU A 8 34.61 -6.55 -2.49
N GLU A 9 35.49 -7.10 -1.65
CA GLU A 9 36.09 -6.38 -0.51
C GLU A 9 37.09 -5.31 -1.00
N GLU A 10 37.87 -5.62 -2.04
CA GLU A 10 38.78 -4.65 -2.68
C GLU A 10 38.04 -3.47 -3.34
N ALA A 11 36.76 -3.63 -3.68
CA ALA A 11 35.90 -2.58 -4.25
C ALA A 11 35.27 -1.64 -3.19
N GLY A 12 35.62 -1.79 -1.90
CA GLY A 12 35.22 -0.83 -0.86
C GLY A 12 33.78 -0.96 -0.36
N PHE A 13 33.10 -2.09 -0.61
CA PHE A 13 31.78 -2.38 -0.07
C PHE A 13 31.86 -2.67 1.44
N SER A 14 31.91 -1.62 2.25
CA SER A 14 31.77 -1.74 3.70
C SER A 14 30.33 -2.13 4.07
N LEU A 15 30.13 -3.35 4.54
CA LEU A 15 28.92 -3.81 5.23
C LEU A 15 28.73 -3.01 6.54
N ARG A 16 28.23 -1.77 6.45
CA ARG A 16 27.69 -1.09 7.61
C ARG A 16 26.35 -1.74 7.95
N ARG A 17 26.38 -2.60 8.98
CA ARG A 17 25.20 -3.20 9.61
C ARG A 17 24.21 -2.11 10.00
N SER A 18 23.14 -1.97 9.21
CA SER A 18 21.95 -1.21 9.58
C SER A 18 21.10 -2.04 10.55
N ALA A 19 20.49 -1.38 11.53
CA ALA A 19 19.83 -2.00 12.69
C ALA A 19 18.51 -2.75 12.41
N GLY A 20 18.30 -3.24 11.17
CA GLY A 20 17.16 -4.07 10.77
C GLY A 20 17.55 -5.45 10.21
N VAL A 21 18.84 -5.75 10.08
CA VAL A 21 19.36 -6.94 9.36
C VAL A 21 19.29 -8.24 10.20
N ASP A 22 19.09 -8.15 11.52
CA ASP A 22 19.17 -9.32 12.43
C ASP A 22 17.94 -10.27 12.39
N ARG A 23 17.01 -10.12 11.43
CA ARG A 23 15.79 -10.97 11.36
C ARG A 23 15.54 -11.73 10.05
N LEU A 24 16.36 -11.57 9.01
CA LEU A 24 16.09 -12.21 7.71
C LEU A 24 17.19 -13.20 7.35
N ALA A 25 17.03 -14.44 7.79
CA ALA A 25 17.96 -15.56 7.57
C ALA A 25 17.83 -16.22 6.18
N GLY A 26 17.37 -15.48 5.16
CA GLY A 26 17.14 -15.97 3.81
C GLY A 26 15.88 -15.40 3.16
N TRP A 27 15.52 -15.94 2.00
CA TRP A 27 14.30 -15.57 1.28
C TRP A 27 13.06 -15.79 2.14
N SER A 28 12.14 -14.82 2.09
CA SER A 28 10.81 -14.87 2.69
C SER A 28 9.87 -13.95 1.90
N PRO A 29 8.56 -14.24 1.88
CA PRO A 29 7.57 -13.33 1.30
C PRO A 29 7.63 -11.93 1.94
N GLU A 30 7.86 -11.85 3.25
CA GLU A 30 7.93 -10.58 3.99
C GLU A 30 9.13 -9.74 3.56
N LEU A 31 10.29 -10.37 3.33
CA LEU A 31 11.46 -9.68 2.75
C LEU A 31 11.10 -9.11 1.39
N ILE A 32 10.53 -9.93 0.48
CA ILE A 32 10.22 -9.53 -0.89
C ILE A 32 9.19 -8.39 -0.92
N ALA A 33 8.16 -8.45 -0.07
CA ALA A 33 7.16 -7.40 0.04
C ALA A 33 7.74 -6.07 0.55
N GLY A 34 8.77 -6.12 1.40
CA GLY A 34 9.46 -4.94 1.94
C GLY A 34 10.61 -4.40 1.09
N LEU A 35 10.90 -5.00 -0.07
CA LEU A 35 11.90 -4.51 -1.00
C LEU A 35 11.43 -3.23 -1.71
N ASP A 36 12.40 -2.38 -2.06
CA ASP A 36 12.12 -1.27 -2.97
C ASP A 36 11.68 -1.78 -4.36
N TRP A 37 10.93 -0.96 -5.10
CA TRP A 37 10.42 -1.35 -6.42
C TRP A 37 11.52 -1.68 -7.45
N THR A 38 12.69 -1.06 -7.33
CA THR A 38 13.85 -1.35 -8.18
C THR A 38 14.38 -2.74 -7.88
N ARG A 39 14.53 -3.11 -6.59
CA ARG A 39 14.96 -4.43 -6.14
C ARG A 39 13.99 -5.52 -6.55
N VAL A 40 12.68 -5.30 -6.39
CA VAL A 40 11.67 -6.25 -6.89
C VAL A 40 11.79 -6.40 -8.41
N SER A 41 12.00 -5.31 -9.14
CA SER A 41 12.19 -5.38 -10.60
C SER A 41 13.45 -6.14 -11.00
N GLU A 42 14.56 -5.93 -10.32
CA GLU A 42 15.82 -6.64 -10.58
C GLU A 42 15.67 -8.12 -10.27
N LEU A 43 15.05 -8.47 -9.14
CA LEU A 43 14.78 -9.84 -8.73
C LEU A 43 13.88 -10.57 -9.74
N ALA A 44 12.75 -9.97 -10.12
CA ALA A 44 11.82 -10.57 -11.08
C ALA A 44 12.49 -10.83 -12.44
N ARG A 45 13.31 -9.88 -12.91
CA ARG A 45 14.09 -10.05 -14.14
C ARG A 45 15.15 -11.14 -13.99
N ALA A 46 15.85 -11.20 -12.86
CA ALA A 46 16.86 -12.22 -12.62
C ALA A 46 16.24 -13.64 -12.60
N ILE A 47 15.10 -13.82 -11.93
CA ILE A 47 14.36 -15.08 -11.94
C ILE A 47 13.99 -15.48 -13.37
N ALA A 48 13.43 -14.55 -14.15
CA ALA A 48 13.04 -14.82 -15.53
C ALA A 48 14.25 -15.16 -16.43
N ALA A 49 15.39 -14.49 -16.24
CA ALA A 49 16.62 -14.77 -16.96
C ALA A 49 17.19 -16.17 -16.62
N GLU A 50 17.20 -16.56 -15.34
CA GLU A 50 17.63 -17.90 -14.91
C GLU A 50 16.66 -18.99 -15.40
N ALA A 51 15.37 -18.67 -15.59
CA ALA A 51 14.40 -19.54 -16.25
C ALA A 51 14.61 -19.63 -17.79
N GLY A 52 15.61 -18.96 -18.35
CA GLY A 52 15.96 -19.00 -19.77
C GLY A 52 15.10 -18.09 -20.66
N CYS A 53 14.45 -17.08 -20.09
CA CYS A 53 13.68 -16.10 -20.86
C CYS A 53 14.60 -15.03 -21.47
N GLU A 54 14.28 -14.59 -22.69
CA GLU A 54 14.88 -13.39 -23.28
C GLU A 54 14.12 -12.15 -22.82
N LEU A 55 14.82 -11.16 -22.24
CA LEU A 55 14.21 -9.98 -21.65
C LEU A 55 14.42 -8.74 -22.51
N ALA A 56 13.35 -7.97 -22.72
CA ALA A 56 13.43 -6.62 -23.28
C ALA A 56 13.89 -5.60 -22.22
N GLY A 57 14.15 -4.37 -22.66
CA GLY A 57 14.39 -3.24 -21.76
C GLY A 57 13.20 -2.99 -20.83
N SER A 58 13.49 -2.50 -19.63
CA SER A 58 12.46 -2.03 -18.70
C SER A 58 12.09 -0.59 -19.01
N HIS A 59 10.82 -0.25 -18.82
CA HIS A 59 10.38 1.13 -18.76
C HIS A 59 9.69 1.39 -17.42
N ILE A 60 10.06 2.53 -16.83
CA ILE A 60 9.73 2.91 -15.45
C ILE A 60 8.78 4.10 -15.53
N THR A 61 7.67 4.03 -14.82
CA THR A 61 6.70 5.12 -14.72
C THR A 61 6.93 5.97 -13.47
N PRO A 62 6.48 7.25 -13.44
CA PRO A 62 6.70 8.15 -12.31
C PRO A 62 6.12 7.69 -10.96
N ASP A 63 5.17 6.76 -10.98
CA ASP A 63 4.54 6.11 -9.82
C ASP A 63 5.33 4.88 -9.30
N GLY A 64 6.50 4.60 -9.89
CA GLY A 64 7.37 3.48 -9.52
C GLY A 64 6.96 2.13 -10.11
N ALA A 65 5.92 2.08 -10.95
CA ALA A 65 5.66 0.88 -11.73
C ALA A 65 6.77 0.64 -12.75
N VAL A 66 7.06 -0.63 -13.00
CA VAL A 66 8.03 -1.06 -13.99
C VAL A 66 7.37 -2.06 -14.91
N HIS A 67 7.52 -1.89 -16.21
CA HIS A 67 7.13 -2.90 -17.17
C HIS A 67 8.32 -3.37 -18.01
N PHE A 68 8.30 -4.62 -18.41
CA PHE A 68 9.23 -5.16 -19.40
C PHE A 68 8.57 -6.31 -20.16
N GLY A 69 9.02 -6.50 -21.41
CA GLY A 69 8.64 -7.67 -22.20
C GLY A 69 9.61 -8.83 -21.95
N MET A 70 9.12 -10.05 -22.08
CA MET A 70 9.97 -11.24 -22.15
C MET A 70 9.44 -12.25 -23.17
N ILE A 71 10.35 -13.09 -23.67
CA ILE A 71 10.05 -14.24 -24.53
C ILE A 71 10.45 -15.50 -23.79
N GLU A 72 9.46 -16.33 -23.50
CA GLU A 72 9.65 -17.66 -22.92
C GLU A 72 10.01 -18.66 -24.03
N GLN A 73 10.98 -19.54 -23.78
CA GLN A 73 11.45 -20.54 -24.75
C GLN A 73 11.77 -19.95 -26.14
N PRO A 74 12.62 -18.91 -26.23
CA PRO A 74 12.82 -18.15 -27.47
C PRO A 74 13.33 -19.00 -28.65
N LYS A 75 14.03 -20.10 -28.38
CA LYS A 75 14.56 -21.04 -29.39
C LYS A 75 13.59 -22.17 -29.78
N SER A 76 12.37 -22.16 -29.24
CA SER A 76 11.36 -23.19 -29.44
C SER A 76 10.27 -22.72 -30.39
N ALA A 77 9.64 -23.65 -31.11
CA ALA A 77 8.41 -23.39 -31.85
C ALA A 77 7.24 -22.95 -30.93
N LYS A 78 7.39 -23.11 -29.61
CA LYS A 78 6.45 -22.68 -28.58
C LYS A 78 6.86 -21.35 -27.91
N ALA A 79 7.63 -20.51 -28.59
CA ALA A 79 8.00 -19.20 -28.05
C ALA A 79 6.76 -18.38 -27.70
N ARG A 80 6.70 -17.86 -26.47
CA ARG A 80 5.54 -17.09 -25.98
C ARG A 80 5.99 -15.72 -25.49
N ARG A 81 5.30 -14.68 -25.94
CA ARG A 81 5.54 -13.32 -25.47
C ARG A 81 4.76 -13.07 -24.19
N ALA A 82 5.43 -12.51 -23.21
CA ALA A 82 4.82 -12.02 -21.98
C ALA A 82 5.17 -10.55 -21.77
N MET A 83 4.19 -9.80 -21.27
CA MET A 83 4.37 -8.46 -20.74
C MET A 83 4.28 -8.58 -19.23
N VAL A 84 5.34 -8.17 -18.54
CA VAL A 84 5.41 -8.16 -17.08
C VAL A 84 5.26 -6.73 -16.61
N LYS A 85 4.42 -6.51 -15.61
CA LYS A 85 4.27 -5.22 -14.92
C LYS A 85 4.40 -5.44 -13.43
N ILE A 86 5.25 -4.66 -12.79
CA ILE A 86 5.32 -4.52 -11.34
C ILE A 86 4.41 -3.38 -10.95
N ALA A 87 3.56 -3.62 -9.96
CA ALA A 87 2.57 -2.67 -9.50
C ALA A 87 3.23 -1.36 -9.05
N PRO A 88 2.56 -0.21 -9.26
CA PRO A 88 3.01 1.07 -8.71
C PRO A 88 3.25 0.99 -7.21
N TRP A 89 4.14 1.82 -6.67
CA TRP A 89 4.46 1.79 -5.24
C TRP A 89 3.22 2.01 -4.37
N ASN A 90 2.35 2.96 -4.72
CA ASN A 90 1.13 3.24 -3.96
C ASN A 90 -0.01 2.23 -4.24
N GLU A 91 0.18 1.32 -5.19
CA GLU A 91 -0.74 0.23 -5.53
C GLU A 91 -0.04 -1.15 -5.32
N TRP A 92 0.88 -1.24 -4.34
CA TRP A 92 1.71 -2.43 -4.08
C TRP A 92 0.90 -3.70 -3.84
N GLY A 93 -0.31 -3.53 -3.29
CA GLY A 93 -1.37 -4.51 -3.28
C GLY A 93 -2.37 -4.21 -4.41
N ALA A 94 -2.57 -5.18 -5.30
CA ALA A 94 -3.37 -4.97 -6.50
C ALA A 94 -4.88 -4.96 -6.22
N THR A 95 -5.56 -4.01 -6.86
CA THR A 95 -7.02 -3.88 -6.88
C THR A 95 -7.61 -4.38 -8.21
N PRO A 96 -8.93 -4.66 -8.30
CA PRO A 96 -9.57 -4.97 -9.58
C PRO A 96 -9.29 -3.92 -10.67
N GLU A 97 -9.25 -2.65 -10.29
CA GLU A 97 -8.98 -1.52 -11.17
C GLU A 97 -7.52 -1.56 -11.69
N THR A 98 -6.56 -1.90 -10.83
CA THR A 98 -5.16 -2.13 -11.22
C THR A 98 -5.06 -3.23 -12.27
N VAL A 99 -5.75 -4.35 -12.05
CA VAL A 99 -5.76 -5.51 -12.96
C VAL A 99 -6.42 -5.17 -14.29
N GLN A 100 -7.57 -4.48 -14.28
CA GLN A 100 -8.27 -4.05 -15.50
C GLN A 100 -7.42 -3.10 -16.35
N ARG A 101 -6.76 -2.12 -15.71
CA ARG A 101 -5.87 -1.17 -16.39
C ARG A 101 -4.73 -1.90 -17.08
N PHE A 102 -4.08 -2.84 -16.38
CA PHE A 102 -3.03 -3.65 -16.97
C PHE A 102 -3.53 -4.57 -18.09
N ALA A 103 -4.71 -5.17 -17.95
CA ALA A 103 -5.30 -5.98 -19.01
C ALA A 103 -5.58 -5.18 -20.29
N GLN A 104 -5.95 -3.89 -20.16
CA GLN A 104 -6.07 -2.99 -21.32
C GLN A 104 -4.71 -2.77 -21.99
N GLU A 105 -3.64 -2.53 -21.23
CA GLU A 105 -2.27 -2.41 -21.74
C GLU A 105 -1.85 -3.67 -22.51
N VAL A 106 -2.08 -4.86 -21.94
CA VAL A 106 -1.74 -6.15 -22.56
C VAL A 106 -2.50 -6.36 -23.87
N ARG A 107 -3.78 -5.97 -23.96
CA ARG A 107 -4.57 -6.08 -25.20
C ARG A 107 -4.01 -5.23 -26.35
N THR A 108 -3.30 -4.14 -26.05
CA THR A 108 -2.64 -3.35 -27.09
C THR A 108 -1.41 -4.07 -27.66
N ALA A 109 -0.86 -5.04 -26.93
CA ALA A 109 0.24 -5.89 -27.38
C ALA A 109 -0.31 -7.15 -28.08
N ARG A 110 0.12 -7.39 -29.32
CA ARG A 110 -0.31 -8.57 -30.09
C ARG A 110 0.26 -9.86 -29.49
N ASP A 111 -0.61 -10.87 -29.35
CA ASP A 111 -0.26 -12.24 -28.94
C ASP A 111 0.67 -12.29 -27.70
N THR A 112 0.32 -11.52 -26.69
CA THR A 112 1.13 -11.35 -25.48
C THR A 112 0.28 -11.68 -24.25
N ARG A 113 0.82 -12.52 -23.35
CA ARG A 113 0.19 -12.78 -22.04
C ARG A 113 0.62 -11.72 -21.03
N GLY A 114 -0.26 -11.38 -20.09
CA GLY A 114 0.04 -10.41 -19.03
C GLY A 114 0.44 -11.09 -17.73
N ILE A 115 1.52 -10.63 -17.11
CA ILE A 115 1.94 -11.00 -15.76
C ILE A 115 1.98 -9.73 -14.91
N LEU A 116 1.15 -9.66 -13.87
CA LEU A 116 1.12 -8.56 -12.92
C LEU A 116 1.77 -9.02 -11.61
N ILE A 117 2.83 -8.31 -11.20
CA ILE A 117 3.54 -8.53 -9.95
C ILE A 117 3.06 -7.49 -8.94
N ALA A 118 2.42 -7.94 -7.85
CA ALA A 118 1.97 -7.10 -6.75
C ALA A 118 2.50 -7.67 -5.43
N PRO A 119 3.65 -7.19 -4.91
CA PRO A 119 4.32 -7.84 -3.80
C PRO A 119 3.52 -7.85 -2.49
N ALA A 120 2.63 -6.88 -2.25
CA ALA A 120 1.72 -6.91 -1.11
C ALA A 120 0.44 -7.74 -1.36
N GLY A 121 0.36 -8.46 -2.48
CA GLY A 121 -0.72 -9.39 -2.80
C GLY A 121 -1.85 -8.77 -3.62
N PHE A 122 -2.96 -9.53 -3.70
CA PHE A 122 -4.14 -9.19 -4.49
C PHE A 122 -5.37 -9.28 -3.60
N SER A 123 -6.29 -8.32 -3.71
CA SER A 123 -7.60 -8.48 -3.09
C SER A 123 -8.36 -9.67 -3.70
N PRO A 124 -9.31 -10.30 -2.98
CA PRO A 124 -10.11 -11.39 -3.55
C PRO A 124 -10.86 -10.99 -4.82
N ALA A 125 -11.28 -9.72 -4.92
CA ALA A 125 -11.87 -9.18 -6.14
C ALA A 125 -10.83 -9.08 -7.27
N ALA A 126 -9.61 -8.61 -6.99
CA ALA A 126 -8.53 -8.51 -7.96
C ALA A 126 -8.13 -9.88 -8.53
N LEU A 127 -8.07 -10.93 -7.70
CA LEU A 127 -7.80 -12.29 -8.15
C LEU A 127 -8.87 -12.82 -9.12
N ARG A 128 -10.16 -12.60 -8.81
CA ARG A 128 -11.26 -12.96 -9.72
C ARG A 128 -11.13 -12.23 -11.06
N THR A 129 -10.89 -10.92 -11.02
CA THR A 129 -10.66 -10.12 -12.23
C THR A 129 -9.44 -10.59 -13.01
N ALA A 130 -8.34 -10.96 -12.36
CA ALA A 130 -7.14 -11.47 -13.01
C ALA A 130 -7.42 -12.78 -13.75
N GLN A 131 -8.17 -13.69 -13.11
CA GLN A 131 -8.59 -14.94 -13.73
C GLN A 131 -9.49 -14.71 -14.97
N GLU A 132 -10.50 -13.85 -14.85
CA GLU A 132 -11.43 -13.51 -15.95
C GLU A 132 -10.69 -12.89 -17.14
N LEU A 133 -9.73 -12.01 -16.86
CA LEU A 133 -8.95 -11.30 -17.87
C LEU A 133 -7.70 -12.05 -18.32
N ARG A 134 -7.45 -13.26 -17.79
CA ARG A 134 -6.29 -14.10 -18.08
C ARG A 134 -4.96 -13.40 -17.82
N ILE A 135 -4.90 -12.61 -16.76
CA ILE A 135 -3.69 -12.02 -16.22
C ILE A 135 -3.12 -12.95 -15.17
N GLU A 136 -1.86 -13.31 -15.30
CA GLU A 136 -1.13 -14.06 -14.28
C GLU A 136 -0.83 -13.14 -13.10
N ALA A 137 -1.35 -13.50 -11.93
CA ALA A 137 -1.14 -12.76 -10.68
C ALA A 137 0.06 -13.37 -9.94
N VAL A 138 1.05 -12.53 -9.63
CA VAL A 138 2.28 -12.93 -8.93
C VAL A 138 2.45 -12.02 -7.72
N ASP A 139 2.45 -12.58 -6.52
CA ASP A 139 2.71 -11.87 -5.27
C ASP A 139 4.09 -12.23 -4.69
N ALA A 140 4.41 -11.72 -3.50
CA ALA A 140 5.67 -12.05 -2.83
C ALA A 140 5.81 -13.55 -2.52
N THR A 141 4.71 -14.26 -2.25
CA THR A 141 4.73 -15.71 -2.01
C THR A 141 5.09 -16.46 -3.29
N ALA A 142 4.52 -16.07 -4.42
CA ALA A 142 4.84 -16.64 -5.72
C ALA A 142 6.29 -16.34 -6.13
N LEU A 143 6.81 -15.14 -5.85
CA LEU A 143 8.21 -14.81 -6.09
C LEU A 143 9.16 -15.61 -5.19
N ASP A 144 8.87 -15.73 -3.89
CA ASP A 144 9.65 -16.56 -2.96
C ASP A 144 9.72 -18.01 -3.45
N ALA A 145 8.57 -18.58 -3.83
CA ALA A 145 8.50 -19.92 -4.41
C ALA A 145 9.36 -20.04 -5.68
N ALA A 146 9.28 -19.05 -6.59
CA ALA A 146 10.08 -19.05 -7.82
C ALA A 146 11.58 -19.01 -7.55
N VAL A 147 12.04 -18.17 -6.61
CA VAL A 147 13.45 -18.11 -6.22
C VAL A 147 13.92 -19.44 -5.64
N ARG A 148 13.09 -20.12 -4.84
CA ARG A 148 13.42 -21.44 -4.27
C ARG A 148 13.53 -22.56 -5.30
N THR A 149 12.96 -22.38 -6.50
CA THR A 149 13.16 -23.36 -7.59
C THR A 149 14.50 -23.22 -8.30
N LEU A 150 15.22 -22.12 -8.07
CA LEU A 150 16.54 -21.92 -8.64
C LEU A 150 17.58 -22.82 -7.96
N PRO A 151 18.71 -23.13 -8.64
CA PRO A 151 19.86 -23.73 -7.99
C PRO A 151 20.28 -22.94 -6.74
N GLY A 152 20.72 -23.63 -5.68
CA GLY A 152 21.00 -23.00 -4.38
C GLY A 152 22.02 -21.87 -4.45
N ASP A 153 23.10 -22.06 -5.22
CA ASP A 153 24.13 -21.05 -5.48
C ASP A 153 23.56 -19.78 -6.15
N LYS A 154 22.60 -19.94 -7.06
CA LYS A 154 21.91 -18.82 -7.72
C LYS A 154 20.96 -18.11 -6.77
N SER A 155 20.18 -18.86 -6.00
CA SER A 155 19.27 -18.31 -4.99
C SER A 155 20.04 -17.48 -3.95
N ASP A 156 21.16 -18.00 -3.45
CA ASP A 156 22.02 -17.34 -2.48
C ASP A 156 22.68 -16.07 -3.07
N PHE A 157 23.17 -16.16 -4.32
CA PHE A 157 23.73 -15.00 -5.02
C PHE A 157 22.69 -13.88 -5.18
N LEU A 158 21.47 -14.21 -5.63
CA LEU A 158 20.40 -13.23 -5.77
C LEU A 158 20.03 -12.63 -4.41
N PHE A 159 20.07 -13.41 -3.33
CA PHE A 159 19.78 -12.91 -1.99
C PHE A 159 20.78 -11.83 -1.59
N VAL A 160 22.08 -12.12 -1.75
CA VAL A 160 23.16 -11.19 -1.42
C VAL A 160 23.05 -9.90 -2.24
N VAL A 161 22.83 -9.99 -3.55
CA VAL A 161 22.75 -8.80 -4.42
C VAL A 161 21.49 -7.98 -4.13
N THR A 162 20.34 -8.63 -3.91
CA THR A 162 19.06 -7.96 -3.66
C THR A 162 19.05 -7.23 -2.31
N THR A 163 19.67 -7.82 -1.29
CA THR A 163 19.73 -7.28 0.08
C THR A 163 20.98 -6.43 0.35
N ALA A 164 21.82 -6.20 -0.65
CA ALA A 164 22.99 -5.35 -0.51
C ALA A 164 22.60 -3.87 -0.33
N GLY A 165 23.11 -3.26 0.75
CA GLY A 165 22.91 -1.85 1.05
C GLY A 165 21.51 -1.52 1.56
N ASP A 166 21.02 -0.32 1.24
CA ASP A 166 19.65 0.08 1.53
C ASP A 166 18.71 -0.50 0.46
N PHE A 167 18.01 -1.59 0.79
CA PHE A 167 17.12 -2.31 -0.11
C PHE A 167 15.63 -2.02 0.12
N SER A 168 15.26 -1.31 1.18
CA SER A 168 13.86 -1.10 1.58
C SER A 168 13.39 0.35 1.41
N THR A 169 14.29 1.32 1.48
CA THR A 169 13.92 2.71 1.15
C THR A 169 13.60 2.81 -0.34
N PRO A 170 12.41 3.30 -0.75
CA PRO A 170 12.09 3.44 -2.16
C PRO A 170 13.04 4.38 -2.89
N SER A 171 13.29 4.09 -4.15
CA SER A 171 14.08 4.93 -5.06
C SER A 171 13.17 5.87 -5.85
N CYS A 172 13.66 7.06 -6.23
CA CYS A 172 12.92 7.94 -7.13
C CYS A 172 12.97 7.39 -8.58
N PRO A 173 11.84 7.14 -9.25
CA PRO A 173 11.84 6.62 -10.63
C PRO A 173 12.44 7.57 -11.67
N VAL A 174 12.67 8.84 -11.33
CA VAL A 174 13.22 9.87 -12.23
C VAL A 174 14.74 10.02 -12.10
N CYS A 175 15.28 9.98 -10.88
CA CYS A 175 16.70 10.22 -10.61
C CYS A 175 17.44 9.06 -9.94
N MET A 176 16.73 7.97 -9.62
CA MET A 176 17.23 6.75 -8.96
C MET A 176 17.84 6.94 -7.57
N LYS A 177 17.82 8.16 -7.01
CA LYS A 177 18.23 8.40 -5.61
C LYS A 177 17.16 7.92 -4.64
N LYS A 178 17.58 7.45 -3.47
CA LYS A 178 16.68 7.08 -2.37
C LYS A 178 15.80 8.25 -1.95
N LEU A 179 14.53 7.97 -1.71
CA LEU A 179 13.57 8.94 -1.20
C LEU A 179 13.85 9.22 0.27
N ARG A 180 13.47 10.41 0.74
CA ARG A 180 13.51 10.75 2.16
C ARG A 180 12.12 10.66 2.75
N ARG A 181 12.05 10.21 3.99
CA ARG A 181 10.82 10.31 4.79
C ARG A 181 10.55 11.79 5.08
N VAL A 182 9.36 12.24 4.71
CA VAL A 182 8.84 13.58 5.04
C VAL A 182 7.63 13.37 5.92
N GLU A 183 7.72 13.86 7.15
CA GLU A 183 6.59 13.90 8.06
C GLU A 183 5.73 15.11 7.68
N GLN A 184 4.46 14.87 7.41
CA GLN A 184 3.48 15.92 7.22
C GLN A 184 2.52 15.85 8.39
N GLU A 185 2.63 16.81 9.29
CA GLU A 185 1.59 17.05 10.28
C GLU A 185 0.28 17.34 9.52
N THR A 186 -0.58 16.33 9.45
CA THR A 186 -1.92 16.51 8.90
C THR A 186 -2.73 17.12 10.03
N LEU A 187 -2.68 18.45 10.15
CA LEU A 187 -3.41 19.21 11.18
C LEU A 187 -4.94 18.98 11.11
N ALA A 188 -5.45 18.46 9.98
CA ALA A 188 -6.86 18.21 9.73
C ALA A 188 -7.19 16.70 9.73
N LEU A 189 -8.08 16.30 10.62
CA LEU A 189 -8.65 14.95 10.61
C LEU A 189 -9.66 14.86 9.45
N PRO A 190 -9.87 13.67 8.86
CA PRO A 190 -10.82 13.52 7.76
C PRO A 190 -12.26 13.71 8.27
N SER A 191 -13.17 14.21 7.43
CA SER A 191 -14.61 14.08 7.66
C SER A 191 -15.10 12.71 7.14
N ARG A 192 -16.08 12.12 7.82
CA ARG A 192 -16.68 10.83 7.48
C ARG A 192 -18.20 10.99 7.38
N THR A 193 -18.76 10.56 6.25
CA THR A 193 -20.20 10.46 6.05
C THR A 193 -20.54 8.99 5.90
N ILE A 194 -21.53 8.52 6.66
CA ILE A 194 -22.07 7.17 6.59
C ILE A 194 -23.45 7.27 5.93
N ASP A 195 -23.53 6.78 4.71
CA ASP A 195 -24.71 6.82 3.83
C ASP A 195 -25.28 5.43 3.51
N MET A 196 -24.74 4.38 4.15
CA MET A 196 -25.19 3.01 4.04
C MET A 196 -25.43 2.39 5.42
N SER A 197 -26.56 1.70 5.58
CA SER A 197 -26.88 0.96 6.80
C SER A 197 -25.99 -0.27 6.96
N GLY A 198 -25.63 -0.60 8.20
CA GLY A 198 -24.85 -1.80 8.51
C GLY A 198 -24.00 -1.71 9.77
N LEU A 199 -23.13 -2.72 9.92
CA LEU A 199 -22.18 -2.84 11.02
C LEU A 199 -20.83 -2.27 10.61
N ILE A 200 -20.27 -1.37 11.42
CA ILE A 200 -18.93 -0.81 11.23
C ILE A 200 -18.02 -1.37 12.32
N ALA A 201 -17.06 -2.21 11.90
CA ALA A 201 -16.06 -2.82 12.77
C ALA A 201 -14.79 -1.98 12.94
N ASP A 202 -14.60 -0.94 12.12
CA ASP A 202 -13.39 -0.13 12.09
C ASP A 202 -13.35 0.90 13.23
N PHE A 203 -12.12 1.24 13.67
CA PHE A 203 -11.88 2.38 14.55
C PHE A 203 -12.07 3.70 13.78
N ILE A 204 -13.07 4.50 14.18
CA ILE A 204 -13.33 5.80 13.55
C ILE A 204 -12.70 6.92 14.35
N VAL A 205 -11.77 7.63 13.70
CA VAL A 205 -11.16 8.86 14.20
C VAL A 205 -11.26 9.93 13.12
N CYS A 206 -12.04 10.98 13.37
CA CYS A 206 -12.40 11.97 12.34
C CYS A 206 -12.57 13.39 12.90
N ASP A 207 -12.61 14.40 12.02
CA ASP A 207 -12.98 15.77 12.40
C ASP A 207 -14.50 15.89 12.56
N ARG A 208 -15.23 15.41 11.56
CA ARG A 208 -16.70 15.42 11.51
C ARG A 208 -17.20 14.05 11.13
N LEU A 209 -18.11 13.51 11.92
CA LEU A 209 -18.91 12.34 11.57
C LEU A 209 -20.33 12.78 11.21
N GLU A 210 -20.84 12.29 10.09
CA GLU A 210 -22.22 12.48 9.66
C GLU A 210 -22.87 11.14 9.38
N VAL A 211 -24.01 10.85 10.02
CA VAL A 211 -24.84 9.69 9.70
C VAL A 211 -26.06 10.19 8.92
N ALA A 212 -26.16 9.80 7.66
CA ALA A 212 -27.17 10.29 6.74
C ALA A 212 -28.57 9.81 7.13
N ALA A 213 -29.59 10.56 6.68
CA ALA A 213 -30.98 10.21 6.92
C ALA A 213 -31.35 8.87 6.26
N GLY A 214 -32.15 8.05 6.94
CA GLY A 214 -32.56 6.74 6.46
C GLY A 214 -31.51 5.63 6.61
N CYS A 215 -30.33 5.95 7.18
CA CYS A 215 -29.31 4.96 7.52
C CYS A 215 -29.50 4.45 8.94
N GLU A 216 -29.27 3.16 9.16
CA GLU A 216 -29.21 2.53 10.48
C GLU A 216 -27.84 1.87 10.65
N VAL A 217 -27.05 2.37 11.59
CA VAL A 217 -25.63 2.05 11.70
C VAL A 217 -25.28 1.66 13.12
N THR A 218 -24.57 0.54 13.26
CA THR A 218 -24.05 0.09 14.56
C THR A 218 -22.52 0.06 14.52
N PHE A 219 -21.89 0.85 15.40
CA PHE A 219 -20.45 0.92 15.57
C PHE A 219 -20.01 -0.09 16.63
N LEU A 220 -19.14 -1.02 16.26
CA LEU A 220 -18.62 -2.05 17.17
C LEU A 220 -17.42 -1.57 18.00
N GLN A 221 -16.83 -0.44 17.63
CA GLN A 221 -15.70 0.19 18.30
C GLN A 221 -16.06 1.62 18.69
N GLU A 222 -15.35 2.17 19.69
CA GLU A 222 -15.51 3.55 20.12
C GLU A 222 -15.20 4.53 18.97
N VAL A 223 -16.14 5.44 18.71
CA VAL A 223 -16.04 6.48 17.70
C VAL A 223 -15.48 7.76 18.33
N ARG A 224 -14.41 8.31 17.74
CA ARG A 224 -13.80 9.58 18.17
C ARG A 224 -13.92 10.65 17.10
N ALA A 225 -14.57 11.76 17.43
CA ALA A 225 -14.77 12.87 16.49
C ALA A 225 -14.62 14.24 17.16
N ARG A 226 -14.38 15.31 16.39
CA ARG A 226 -14.53 16.68 16.91
C ARG A 226 -15.97 17.17 16.87
N SER A 227 -16.75 16.71 15.90
CA SER A 227 -18.18 17.00 15.77
C SER A 227 -18.92 15.78 15.22
N ILE A 228 -20.14 15.56 15.69
CA ILE A 228 -21.00 14.46 15.24
C ILE A 228 -22.36 15.05 14.84
N THR A 229 -22.88 14.66 13.68
CA THR A 229 -24.22 14.98 13.21
C THR A 229 -24.95 13.70 12.84
N VAL A 230 -26.14 13.48 13.40
CA VAL A 230 -26.92 12.25 13.19
C VAL A 230 -28.28 12.63 12.64
N SER A 231 -28.54 12.27 11.38
CA SER A 231 -29.85 12.43 10.72
C SER A 231 -30.59 11.09 10.54
N GLY A 232 -29.89 9.96 10.69
CA GLY A 232 -30.44 8.61 10.69
C GLY A 232 -30.43 7.99 12.09
N GLN A 233 -30.14 6.69 12.17
CA GLN A 233 -30.00 5.95 13.43
C GLN A 233 -28.56 5.48 13.60
N ALA A 234 -27.98 5.75 14.76
CA ALA A 234 -26.62 5.39 15.10
C ALA A 234 -26.57 4.74 16.48
N SER A 235 -25.88 3.61 16.61
CA SER A 235 -25.72 2.88 17.89
C SER A 235 -24.25 2.59 18.18
N GLY A 236 -23.78 2.85 19.41
CA GLY A 236 -22.39 2.57 19.82
C GLY A 236 -21.86 3.46 20.94
N ASP A 237 -20.54 3.46 21.11
CA ASP A 237 -19.83 4.33 22.05
C ASP A 237 -19.20 5.52 21.31
N PHE A 238 -19.47 6.74 21.76
CA PHE A 238 -19.07 7.98 21.10
C PHE A 238 -18.34 8.92 22.04
N VAL A 239 -17.18 9.42 21.61
CA VAL A 239 -16.42 10.46 22.28
C VAL A 239 -16.24 11.64 21.32
N CYS A 240 -16.84 12.78 21.67
CA CYS A 240 -16.86 13.98 20.86
C CYS A 240 -16.17 15.16 21.57
N GLU A 241 -15.19 15.80 20.92
CA GLU A 241 -14.54 16.99 21.50
C GLU A 241 -15.42 18.25 21.42
N GLY A 242 -16.47 18.24 20.62
CA GLY A 242 -17.33 19.39 20.33
C GLY A 242 -18.81 19.05 20.43
N PRO A 243 -19.67 19.62 19.56
CA PRO A 243 -21.10 19.36 19.60
C PRO A 243 -21.45 18.01 18.96
N VAL A 244 -22.38 17.31 19.59
CA VAL A 244 -23.18 16.25 18.99
C VAL A 244 -24.53 16.87 18.60
N THR A 245 -24.90 16.79 17.32
CA THR A 245 -26.16 17.31 16.80
C THR A 245 -27.03 16.16 16.32
N LEU A 246 -28.21 16.01 16.92
CA LEU A 246 -29.27 15.12 16.43
C LEU A 246 -30.21 15.96 15.58
N GLU A 247 -30.22 15.70 14.28
CA GLU A 247 -31.10 16.35 13.31
C GLU A 247 -32.52 15.76 13.39
N ALA A 248 -33.46 16.31 12.64
CA ALA A 248 -34.87 15.91 12.74
C ALA A 248 -35.07 14.43 12.37
N GLY A 249 -35.58 13.64 13.32
CA GLY A 249 -35.75 12.19 13.19
C GLY A 249 -34.48 11.36 13.43
N GLY A 250 -33.38 12.01 13.85
CA GLY A 250 -32.13 11.34 14.16
C GLY A 250 -32.14 10.65 15.52
N THR A 251 -31.75 9.38 15.58
CA THR A 251 -31.65 8.61 16.82
C THR A 251 -30.20 8.24 17.11
N LEU A 252 -29.73 8.49 18.32
CA LEU A 252 -28.43 8.06 18.80
C LEU A 252 -28.58 7.16 20.03
N GLU A 253 -28.13 5.92 19.93
CA GLU A 253 -28.19 4.92 21.01
C GLU A 253 -26.80 4.57 21.54
N GLY A 254 -26.66 4.42 22.85
CA GLY A 254 -25.43 3.96 23.51
C GLY A 254 -24.79 4.97 24.46
N THR A 255 -23.47 4.91 24.59
CA THR A 255 -22.72 5.79 25.50
C THR A 255 -22.15 6.98 24.74
N VAL A 256 -22.47 8.20 25.15
CA VAL A 256 -22.02 9.41 24.47
C VAL A 256 -21.35 10.35 25.46
N ALA A 257 -20.08 10.67 25.21
CA ALA A 257 -19.34 11.70 25.92
C ALA A 257 -19.06 12.87 24.98
N ALA A 258 -19.60 14.06 25.28
CA ALA A 258 -19.46 15.24 24.41
C ALA A 258 -19.38 16.54 25.20
N ARG A 259 -18.94 17.65 24.57
CA ARG A 259 -18.98 18.98 25.22
C ARG A 259 -20.38 19.58 25.24
N SER A 260 -21.15 19.32 24.19
CA SER A 260 -22.52 19.81 24.07
C SER A 260 -23.34 18.86 23.22
N LEU A 261 -24.64 18.87 23.47
CA LEU A 261 -25.63 18.13 22.72
C LEU A 261 -26.69 19.11 22.24
N VAL A 262 -26.96 19.06 20.93
CA VAL A 262 -28.04 19.80 20.28
C VAL A 262 -29.02 18.78 19.74
N VAL A 263 -30.26 18.81 20.21
CA VAL A 263 -31.32 17.91 19.75
C VAL A 263 -32.37 18.76 19.04
N ARG A 264 -32.59 18.50 17.75
CA ARG A 264 -33.66 19.14 16.97
C ARG A 264 -34.97 18.38 17.11
N ASP A 265 -36.05 18.99 16.60
CA ASP A 265 -37.40 18.41 16.66
C ASP A 265 -37.44 16.99 16.10
N GLY A 266 -37.85 16.03 16.94
CA GLY A 266 -37.90 14.61 16.60
C GLY A 266 -36.57 13.86 16.70
N GLY A 267 -35.51 14.50 17.21
CA GLY A 267 -34.27 13.82 17.55
C GLY A 267 -34.37 13.08 18.89
N GLU A 268 -33.77 11.90 18.99
CA GLU A 268 -33.85 11.05 20.17
C GLU A 268 -32.46 10.56 20.61
N LEU A 269 -32.17 10.67 21.90
CA LEU A 269 -30.98 10.10 22.52
C LEU A 269 -31.39 8.99 23.49
N LEU A 270 -30.88 7.78 23.26
CA LEU A 270 -31.21 6.59 24.04
C LEU A 270 -29.93 6.01 24.65
N GLY A 271 -29.66 6.31 25.92
CA GLY A 271 -28.52 5.73 26.62
C GLY A 271 -27.89 6.67 27.64
N GLN A 272 -26.58 6.51 27.84
CA GLN A 272 -25.84 7.28 28.82
C GLN A 272 -25.17 8.48 28.16
N PHE A 273 -25.43 9.68 28.69
CA PHE A 273 -24.78 10.91 28.22
C PHE A 273 -23.92 11.52 29.31
N ARG A 274 -22.69 11.89 28.96
CA ARG A 274 -21.76 12.58 29.84
C ARG A 274 -21.25 13.87 29.19
N ILE A 275 -21.42 14.98 29.90
CA ILE A 275 -20.80 16.25 29.51
C ILE A 275 -19.33 16.23 29.94
N LEU A 276 -18.45 16.51 28.98
CA LEU A 276 -17.02 16.64 29.19
C LEU A 276 -16.70 18.05 29.71
N GLU A 277 -16.21 18.16 30.95
CA GLU A 277 -15.82 19.42 31.60
C GLU A 277 -14.29 19.57 31.69
N GLY A 278 -13.78 20.81 31.52
CA GLY A 278 -12.36 21.17 31.68
C GLY A 278 -11.53 21.27 30.39
N GLU A 279 -10.26 21.66 30.52
CA GLU A 279 -9.26 21.62 29.45
C GLU A 279 -8.82 20.17 29.19
N LEU A 280 -9.68 19.41 28.53
CA LEU A 280 -9.28 18.13 27.96
C LEU A 280 -8.43 18.43 26.73
N GLY A 281 -7.12 18.15 26.81
CA GLY A 281 -6.25 18.19 25.64
C GLY A 281 -6.83 17.33 24.52
N SER A 282 -6.67 17.75 23.26
CA SER A 282 -7.29 17.05 22.12
C SER A 282 -6.89 15.56 22.14
N PHE A 283 -7.87 14.69 22.38
CA PHE A 283 -7.72 13.24 22.32
C PHE A 283 -7.69 12.75 20.88
N VAL A 284 -8.14 13.59 19.96
CA VAL A 284 -8.02 13.37 18.52
C VAL A 284 -6.70 13.96 18.04
N LYS A 285 -5.60 13.25 18.36
CA LYS A 285 -4.26 13.64 17.90
C LYS A 285 -4.20 13.61 16.37
N PRO A 286 -3.62 14.64 15.73
CA PRO A 286 -3.29 14.59 14.32
C PRO A 286 -2.53 13.29 14.04
N SER A 287 -3.01 12.49 13.09
CA SER A 287 -2.17 11.41 12.58
C SER A 287 -0.99 12.07 11.87
N VAL A 288 0.23 11.87 12.36
CA VAL A 288 1.43 12.20 11.59
C VAL A 288 1.46 11.23 10.42
N ARG A 289 0.88 11.64 9.29
CA ARG A 289 1.09 10.93 8.04
C ARG A 289 2.48 11.32 7.55
N TRP A 290 3.26 10.32 7.22
CA TRP A 290 4.54 10.54 6.59
C TRP A 290 4.50 9.86 5.23
N HIS A 291 5.21 10.45 4.27
CA HIS A 291 5.36 9.90 2.93
C HIS A 291 6.83 9.98 2.52
N TRP A 292 7.20 9.15 1.56
CA TRP A 292 8.48 9.23 0.89
C TRP A 292 8.43 10.30 -0.19
N ARG A 293 9.41 11.19 -0.20
CA ARG A 293 9.56 12.21 -1.23
C ARG A 293 10.98 12.26 -1.73
N CYS A 294 11.15 12.55 -3.02
CA CYS A 294 12.47 12.85 -3.53
C CYS A 294 12.93 14.17 -2.89
N ALA A 295 14.16 14.22 -2.38
CA ALA A 295 14.67 15.44 -1.79
C ALA A 295 14.69 16.61 -2.79
N GLY A 296 14.77 16.34 -4.10
CA GLY A 296 15.28 17.30 -5.08
C GLY A 296 16.73 17.70 -4.70
N ALA A 297 17.58 18.23 -5.55
CA ALA A 297 17.39 18.75 -6.87
C ALA A 297 18.75 18.67 -7.57
N ASP A 298 18.89 17.76 -8.53
CA ASP A 298 19.89 17.94 -9.60
C ASP A 298 19.23 18.71 -10.78
N GLY A 299 18.23 19.57 -10.50
CA GLY A 299 17.54 20.39 -11.50
C GLY A 299 16.32 19.77 -12.20
N ARG A 300 15.95 18.52 -11.93
CA ARG A 300 14.80 17.87 -12.59
C ARG A 300 13.47 18.18 -11.88
N ARG A 301 12.61 19.00 -12.51
CA ARG A 301 11.29 19.39 -11.98
C ARG A 301 10.34 18.19 -11.78
N GLU A 302 10.50 17.13 -12.57
CA GLU A 302 9.68 15.91 -12.51
C GLU A 302 9.82 15.16 -11.16
N CYS A 303 10.97 15.27 -10.48
CA CYS A 303 11.18 14.65 -9.17
C CYS A 303 10.24 15.21 -8.09
N ALA A 304 9.75 16.44 -8.24
CA ALA A 304 8.94 17.12 -7.23
C ALA A 304 7.56 16.47 -7.04
N GLY A 305 7.07 15.76 -8.06
CA GLY A 305 5.78 15.06 -8.05
C GLY A 305 5.84 13.62 -7.55
N VAL A 306 7.04 13.07 -7.27
CA VAL A 306 7.17 11.70 -6.75
C VAL A 306 6.88 11.70 -5.25
N ILE A 307 5.72 11.16 -4.90
CA ILE A 307 5.25 10.97 -3.53
C ILE A 307 4.78 9.53 -3.36
N PHE A 308 5.44 8.80 -2.46
CA PHE A 308 5.20 7.39 -2.20
C PHE A 308 4.71 7.20 -0.77
N GLU A 309 3.57 6.53 -0.60
CA GLU A 309 3.01 6.21 0.70
C GLU A 309 3.83 5.11 1.39
N PRO A 310 3.90 5.09 2.72
CA PRO A 310 4.55 3.99 3.42
C PRO A 310 3.74 2.71 3.28
N HIS A 311 4.41 1.59 3.01
CA HIS A 311 3.82 0.27 3.18
C HIS A 311 3.79 -0.06 4.67
N GLN A 312 2.70 -0.62 5.16
CA GLN A 312 2.53 -1.05 6.55
C GLN A 312 2.99 -2.48 6.75
#